data_AF-A0A1I1WJ86-F1
#
_entry.id   AF-A0A1I1WJ86-F1
#
_cell.length_a   1.000
_cell.length_b   1.000
_cell.length_c   1.000
_cell.angle_alpha   90.00
_cell.angle_beta   90.00
_cell.angle_gamma   90.00
#
_symmetry.space_group_name_H-M   'P 1'
#
loop_
_entity.id
_entity.type
_entity.pdbx_description
1 polymer ?
#
loop_
_entity_poly.entity_id
_entity_poly.type
_entity_poly.pdbx_seq_one_letter_code
_entity_poly.pdbx_strand_id
1 'polypeptide(L)' 'MTIEPDEADPKWFDWFAEQMVQASPEEEAFWERRRRLGLGVGLDENGNIAYGKDTPPDDGYAGQNFAPKG' A
#
# COMPACT_ATOMS: atom_id res chain seq x y z
N MET A 1 -18.89 -13.10 -2.50
CA MET A 1 -19.21 -12.48 -1.20
C MET A 1 -18.89 -13.49 -0.13
N THR A 2 -17.72 -13.35 0.49
CA THR A 2 -17.39 -14.02 1.75
C THR A 2 -18.35 -13.48 2.81
N ILE A 3 -18.96 -14.37 3.57
CA ILE A 3 -19.85 -14.00 4.67
C ILE A 3 -18.93 -13.49 5.78
N GLU A 4 -19.16 -12.27 6.25
CA GLU A 4 -18.46 -11.72 7.40
C GLU A 4 -18.72 -12.62 8.62
N PRO A 5 -17.68 -13.18 9.25
CA PRO A 5 -17.83 -13.96 10.47
C PRO A 5 -18.24 -13.07 11.64
N ASP A 6 -18.82 -13.66 12.69
CA ASP A 6 -19.09 -12.93 13.94
C ASP A 6 -17.76 -12.53 14.62
N GLU A 7 -17.71 -11.37 15.28
CA GLU A 7 -16.48 -10.89 15.96
C GLU A 7 -15.93 -11.87 17.02
N ALA A 8 -16.79 -12.72 17.61
CA ALA A 8 -16.35 -13.74 18.56
C ALA A 8 -15.76 -14.99 17.87
N ASP A 9 -15.90 -15.15 16.55
CA ASP A 9 -15.28 -16.23 15.80
C ASP A 9 -13.77 -15.97 15.68
N PRO A 10 -12.90 -16.94 16.01
CA PRO A 10 -11.45 -16.77 15.87
C PRO A 10 -10.99 -16.44 14.45
N LYS A 11 -11.79 -16.72 13.42
CA LYS A 11 -11.50 -16.36 12.01
C LYS A 11 -11.78 -14.91 11.67
N TRP A 12 -12.44 -14.17 12.55
CA TRP A 12 -12.80 -12.77 12.29
C TRP A 12 -11.57 -11.90 12.09
N PHE A 13 -10.52 -12.10 12.89
CA PHE A 13 -9.31 -11.30 12.77
C PHE A 13 -8.60 -11.50 11.42
N ASP A 14 -8.51 -12.74 10.94
CA ASP A 14 -7.91 -13.05 9.64
C ASP A 14 -8.72 -12.44 8.50
N TRP A 15 -10.05 -12.59 8.53
CA TRP A 15 -10.94 -11.96 7.56
C TRP A 15 -10.81 -10.43 7.57
N PHE A 16 -10.81 -9.82 8.75
CA PHE A 16 -10.66 -8.38 8.91
C PHE A 16 -9.31 -7.89 8.38
N ALA A 17 -8.22 -8.59 8.73
CA ALA A 17 -6.88 -8.26 8.24
C ALA A 17 -6.80 -8.36 6.71
N GLU A 18 -7.41 -9.38 6.10
CA GLU A 18 -7.50 -9.50 4.64
C GLU A 18 -8.24 -8.31 4.00
N GLN A 19 -9.34 -7.85 4.61
CA GLN A 19 -10.07 -6.69 4.10
C GLN A 19 -9.26 -5.39 4.22
N MET A 20 -8.55 -5.19 5.34
CA MET A 20 -7.73 -3.99 5.56
C MET A 20 -6.53 -3.87 4.61
N VAL A 21 -6.12 -4.97 3.99
CA VAL A 21 -5.05 -5.02 3.01
C VAL A 21 -5.52 -4.60 1.61
N GLN A 22 -6.81 -4.71 1.31
CA GLN A 22 -7.36 -4.35 0.00
C GLN A 22 -7.63 -2.84 -0.07
N ALA A 23 -6.85 -2.13 -0.87
CA ALA A 23 -7.12 -0.73 -1.15
C ALA A 23 -8.44 -0.58 -1.91
N SER A 24 -9.22 0.45 -1.57
CA SER A 24 -10.38 0.81 -2.39
C SER A 24 -9.94 1.49 -3.71
N PRO A 25 -10.76 1.49 -4.76
CA PRO A 25 -10.44 2.22 -6.00
C PRO A 25 -10.14 3.70 -5.78
N GLU A 26 -10.82 4.35 -4.83
CA GLU A 26 -10.56 5.75 -4.47
C GLU A 26 -9.19 5.92 -3.80
N GLU A 27 -8.81 4.95 -2.96
CA GLU A 27 -7.51 4.93 -2.31
C GLU A 27 -6.38 4.71 -3.32
N GLU A 28 -6.55 3.78 -4.26
CA GLU A 28 -5.60 3.58 -5.37
C GLU A 28 -5.39 4.86 -6.18
N ALA A 29 -6.48 5.53 -6.58
CA ALA A 29 -6.44 6.78 -7.34
C ALA A 29 -5.76 7.92 -6.57
N PHE A 30 -6.00 8.01 -5.26
CA PHE A 30 -5.35 8.97 -4.38
C PHE A 30 -3.83 8.78 -4.36
N TRP A 31 -3.37 7.53 -4.19
CA TRP A 31 -1.95 7.20 -4.15
C TRP A 31 -1.26 7.34 -5.51
N GLU A 32 -1.94 7.01 -6.62
CA GLU A 32 -1.45 7.28 -7.98
C GLU A 32 -1.19 8.77 -8.20
N ARG A 33 -2.17 9.63 -7.85
CA ARG A 33 -2.02 11.09 -7.96
C ARG A 33 -0.84 11.61 -7.14
N ARG A 34 -0.66 11.11 -5.91
CA ARG A 34 0.46 11.48 -5.05
C ARG A 34 1.82 11.11 -5.66
N ARG A 35 1.94 9.90 -6.20
CA ARG A 35 3.15 9.42 -6.88
C ARG A 35 3.50 10.31 -8.07
N ARG A 36 2.52 10.62 -8.93
CA ARG A 36 2.72 11.52 -10.08
C ARG A 36 3.21 12.92 -9.68
N LEU A 37 2.81 13.42 -8.51
CA LEU A 37 3.21 14.73 -8.01
C LEU A 37 4.54 14.71 -7.23
N GLY A 38 5.20 13.55 -7.11
CA GLY A 38 6.41 13.41 -6.29
C GLY A 38 6.16 13.61 -4.79
N LEU A 39 4.92 13.44 -4.32
CA LEU A 39 4.52 13.69 -2.91
C LEU A 39 4.62 12.43 -2.03
N GLY A 40 5.34 11.41 -2.50
CA GLY A 40 5.63 10.18 -1.75
C GLY A 40 6.87 10.33 -0.87
N VAL A 41 6.96 9.46 0.14
CA VAL A 41 8.16 9.24 0.95
C VAL A 41 8.41 7.75 1.05
N GLY A 42 9.67 7.34 1.03
CA GLY A 42 10.08 5.94 1.12
C GLY A 42 11.43 5.79 1.80
N LEU A 43 11.90 4.56 1.87
CA LEU A 43 13.24 4.25 2.36
C LEU A 43 14.14 3.83 1.19
N ASP A 44 15.15 4.65 0.94
CA ASP A 44 16.54 4.24 0.83
C ASP A 44 16.94 2.75 0.74
N GLU A 45 17.82 2.34 -0.18
CA GLU A 45 18.56 1.07 -0.08
C GLU A 45 19.43 0.98 1.19
N ASN A 46 19.83 2.13 1.75
CA ASN A 46 20.55 2.24 3.01
C ASN A 46 19.62 2.58 4.18
N GLY A 47 18.29 2.59 3.96
CA GLY A 47 17.29 2.92 4.97
C GLY A 47 17.13 4.42 5.25
N ASN A 48 17.68 5.30 4.42
CA ASN A 48 17.45 6.75 4.58
C ASN A 48 16.10 7.16 3.97
N ILE A 49 15.56 8.28 4.46
CA ILE A 49 14.32 8.85 3.92
C ILE A 49 14.59 9.38 2.50
N ALA A 50 13.84 8.86 1.52
CA ALA A 50 13.81 9.33 0.15
C ALA A 50 12.46 10.00 -0.15
N TYR A 51 12.48 11.14 -0.85
CA TYR A 51 11.27 11.87 -1.25
C TYR A 51 11.02 11.68 -2.73
N GLY A 52 9.77 11.39 -3.11
CA GLY A 52 9.42 11.08 -4.51
C GLY A 52 9.65 12.23 -5.52
N LYS A 53 9.86 13.46 -5.04
CA LYS A 53 10.27 14.61 -5.87
C LYS A 53 11.77 14.65 -6.18
N ASP A 54 12.57 13.98 -5.34
CA ASP A 54 14.03 13.94 -5.40
C ASP A 54 14.52 12.60 -6.00
N THR A 55 13.59 11.66 -6.23
CA THR A 55 13.82 10.35 -6.85
C THR A 55 13.55 10.42 -8.35
N PRO A 56 14.52 10.12 -9.23
CA PRO A 56 14.30 9.96 -10.66
C PRO A 56 13.13 9.00 -10.99
N PRO A 57 12.50 9.11 -12.17
CA PRO A 57 11.40 8.21 -12.54
C PRO A 57 11.79 6.73 -12.75
N ASP A 58 13.08 6.36 -12.63
CA ASP A 58 13.62 5.07 -13.12
C ASP A 58 14.53 4.32 -12.11
N ASP A 59 14.79 4.84 -10.92
CA ASP A 59 15.51 4.13 -9.86
C ASP A 59 14.55 3.40 -8.92
N GLY A 60 13.81 2.42 -9.47
CA GLY A 60 13.25 1.29 -8.69
C GLY A 60 12.16 1.59 -7.64
N TYR A 61 11.88 2.84 -7.29
CA TYR A 61 10.85 3.22 -6.30
C TYR A 61 9.44 3.29 -6.89
N ALA A 62 9.30 3.28 -8.21
CA ALA A 62 8.01 3.17 -8.88
C ALA A 62 7.38 1.76 -8.77
N GLY A 63 8.10 0.76 -8.24
CA GLY A 63 7.76 -0.65 -8.39
C GLY A 63 7.80 -1.52 -7.14
N GLN A 64 8.09 -1.01 -5.94
CA GLN A 64 7.85 -1.77 -4.72
C GLN A 64 6.37 -1.67 -4.37
N ASN A 65 5.58 -2.42 -5.16
CA ASN A 65 4.45 -3.20 -4.71
C ASN A 65 4.05 -2.95 -3.25
N PHE A 66 3.14 -2.00 -3.05
CA PHE A 66 2.09 -2.14 -2.04
C PHE A 66 1.09 -3.25 -2.46
N ALA A 67 1.50 -4.20 -3.29
CA ALA A 67 0.76 -5.42 -3.50
C ALA A 67 1.01 -6.31 -2.28
N PRO A 68 -0.04 -6.80 -1.60
CA PRO A 68 0.15 -7.82 -0.59
C PRO A 68 0.88 -9.02 -1.20
N LYS A 69 1.93 -9.46 -0.51
CA LYS A 69 2.55 -10.75 -0.82
C LYS A 69 1.72 -11.84 -0.15
N GLY A 70 1.03 -12.63 -0.97
CA GLY A 70 0.44 -13.92 -0.59
C GLY A 70 -1.00 -13.82 -0.14
#